data_AF-A0A6H5G8T0-F1
#
_entry.id   AF-A0A6H5G8T0-F1
#
_cell.length_a   1.000
_cell.length_b   1.000
_cell.length_c   1.000
_cell.angle_alpha   90.00
_cell.angle_beta   90.00
_cell.angle_gamma   90.00
#
_symmetry.space_group_name_H-M   'P 1'
#
loop_
_entity.id
_entity.type
_entity.pdbx_description
1 polymer ?
#
loop_
_entity_poly.entity_id
_entity_poly.type
_entity_poly.pdbx_seq_one_letter_code
_entity_poly.pdbx_strand_id
1 'polypeptide(L)'
;RIRRRFILTMAHIAMYFGSKSILVSCVILVISSRAASQRLLENPTKDSNARTRYTKIFGASAIRRLIENNGYGYENYTVTTEDGYILNLNRIVNPIVKNGNRGYPLLLLNGYLMHSEAWLIQERADTNIAAVWAGLGYDVWLGDQRGTMRSRRHVNLTTDDKKYWDFSYFCKILRRTYTTLPILQSEQQVYQKLKTI
;
A
#
# COMPACT_ATOMS: atom_id res chain seq x y z
N ARG A 1 -7.26 -35.30 39.80
CA ARG A 1 -5.77 -35.27 39.91
C ARG A 1 -5.05 -34.94 38.59
N ILE A 2 -5.53 -35.39 37.43
CA ILE A 2 -4.87 -35.18 36.11
C ILE A 2 -5.02 -33.75 35.57
N ARG A 3 -6.20 -33.11 35.72
CA ARG A 3 -6.44 -31.73 35.23
C ARG A 3 -5.57 -30.65 35.90
N ARG A 4 -5.23 -30.80 37.19
CA ARG A 4 -4.33 -29.85 37.89
C ARG A 4 -2.87 -29.98 37.44
N ARG A 5 -2.42 -31.19 37.04
CA ARG A 5 -1.06 -31.41 36.55
C ARG A 5 -0.85 -30.85 35.14
N PHE A 6 -1.89 -30.80 34.31
CA PHE A 6 -1.82 -30.22 32.96
C PHE A 6 -1.77 -28.69 32.94
N ILE A 7 -2.49 -28.04 33.86
CA ILE A 7 -2.51 -26.57 33.94
C ILE A 7 -1.18 -26.04 34.49
N LEU A 8 -0.57 -26.74 35.45
CA LEU A 8 0.73 -26.39 36.02
C LEU A 8 1.89 -26.59 35.02
N THR A 9 1.84 -27.59 34.14
CA THR A 9 2.88 -27.77 33.10
C THR A 9 2.76 -26.71 32.00
N MET A 10 1.55 -26.35 31.59
CA MET A 10 1.33 -25.27 30.62
C MET A 10 1.74 -23.90 31.17
N ALA A 11 1.52 -23.64 32.46
CA ALA A 11 1.98 -22.40 33.11
C ALA A 11 3.51 -22.30 33.20
N HIS A 12 4.22 -23.41 33.46
CA HIS A 12 5.69 -23.42 33.46
C HIS A 12 6.29 -23.24 32.06
N ILE A 13 5.64 -23.79 31.03
CA ILE A 13 6.04 -23.58 29.63
C ILE A 13 5.84 -22.11 29.27
N ALA A 14 4.66 -21.51 29.54
CA ALA A 14 4.38 -20.11 29.22
C ALA A 14 5.33 -19.11 29.90
N MET A 15 5.83 -19.40 31.10
CA MET A 15 6.83 -18.56 31.79
C MET A 15 8.24 -18.69 31.19
N TYR A 16 8.55 -19.76 30.46
CA TYR A 16 9.85 -19.97 29.81
C TYR A 16 10.00 -19.25 28.46
N PHE A 17 8.89 -18.81 27.84
CA PHE A 17 8.89 -18.06 26.56
C PHE A 17 8.85 -16.53 26.77
N GLY A 18 9.45 -16.03 27.86
CA GLY A 18 9.64 -14.60 28.10
C GLY A 18 10.63 -13.98 27.11
N SER A 19 10.15 -12.98 26.36
CA SER A 19 10.84 -11.96 25.54
C SER A 19 11.85 -12.38 24.45
N LYS A 20 12.53 -13.54 24.53
CA LYS A 20 13.47 -14.01 23.51
C LYS A 20 12.82 -14.80 22.37
N SER A 21 11.59 -15.26 22.57
CA SER A 21 10.87 -16.14 21.64
C SER A 21 10.21 -15.42 20.47
N ILE A 22 9.94 -14.12 20.58
CA ILE A 22 9.41 -13.34 19.45
C ILE A 22 10.48 -13.22 18.37
N LEU A 23 11.73 -12.91 18.76
CA LEU A 23 12.84 -12.82 17.81
C LEU A 23 13.15 -14.18 17.18
N VAL A 24 13.17 -15.25 17.97
CA VAL A 24 13.38 -16.61 17.44
C VAL A 24 12.24 -17.03 16.51
N SER A 25 10.98 -16.72 16.85
CA SER A 25 9.83 -16.96 15.97
C SER A 25 9.91 -16.13 14.68
N CYS A 26 10.25 -14.85 14.74
CA CYS A 26 10.46 -14.01 13.57
C CYS A 26 11.62 -14.53 12.70
N VAL A 27 12.73 -14.96 13.30
CA VAL A 27 13.86 -15.54 12.56
C VAL A 27 13.48 -16.85 11.91
N ILE A 28 12.75 -17.73 12.61
CA ILE A 28 12.23 -18.99 12.03
C ILE A 28 11.20 -18.71 10.93
N LEU A 29 10.33 -17.71 11.07
CA LEU A 29 9.39 -17.28 10.03
C LEU A 29 10.12 -16.69 8.82
N VAL A 30 11.20 -15.94 9.04
CA VAL A 30 12.02 -15.38 7.95
C VAL A 30 12.83 -16.48 7.25
N ILE A 31 13.41 -17.43 7.99
CA ILE A 31 14.14 -18.57 7.42
C ILE A 31 13.19 -19.51 6.69
N SER A 32 12.02 -19.81 7.26
CA SER A 32 11.02 -20.65 6.60
C SER A 32 10.40 -19.97 5.38
N SER A 33 10.20 -18.64 5.43
CA SER A 33 9.81 -17.84 4.25
C SER A 33 10.90 -17.83 3.17
N ARG A 34 12.18 -17.76 3.54
CA ARG A 34 13.31 -17.87 2.61
C ARG A 34 13.43 -19.27 2.02
N ALA A 35 13.29 -20.32 2.82
CA ALA A 35 13.30 -21.71 2.37
C ALA A 35 12.08 -22.03 1.48
N ALA A 36 10.90 -21.50 1.81
CA ALA A 36 9.71 -21.60 0.97
C ALA A 36 9.88 -20.83 -0.34
N SER A 37 10.44 -19.60 -0.30
CA SER A 37 10.80 -18.85 -1.51
C SER A 37 11.82 -19.61 -2.36
N GLN A 38 12.85 -20.20 -1.75
CA GLN A 38 13.85 -21.00 -2.48
C GLN A 38 13.23 -22.24 -3.12
N ARG A 39 12.32 -22.96 -2.44
CA ARG A 39 11.58 -24.09 -3.03
C ARG A 39 10.64 -23.67 -4.17
N LEU A 40 10.03 -22.51 -4.09
CA LEU A 40 9.23 -21.92 -5.17
C LEU A 40 10.11 -21.47 -6.36
N LEU A 41 11.36 -21.11 -6.12
CA LEU A 41 12.34 -20.76 -7.15
C LEU A 41 13.02 -21.99 -7.77
N GLU A 42 13.21 -23.08 -7.01
CA GLU A 42 13.80 -24.36 -7.46
C GLU A 42 12.82 -25.21 -8.29
N ASN A 43 11.51 -25.07 -8.06
CA ASN A 43 10.46 -25.62 -8.92
C ASN A 43 9.71 -24.49 -9.65
N PRO A 44 10.37 -23.76 -10.58
CA PRO A 44 9.62 -22.91 -11.46
C PRO A 44 8.74 -23.83 -12.30
N THR A 45 7.43 -23.66 -12.22
CA THR A 45 6.54 -24.20 -13.24
C THR A 45 7.14 -23.76 -14.58
N LYS A 46 7.53 -24.72 -15.43
CA LYS A 46 8.12 -24.47 -16.77
C LYS A 46 7.09 -23.86 -17.74
N ASP A 47 6.11 -23.12 -17.24
CA ASP A 47 5.26 -22.29 -18.06
C ASP A 47 5.89 -20.89 -18.11
N SER A 48 6.78 -20.70 -19.08
CA SER A 48 7.29 -19.37 -19.44
C SER A 48 6.14 -18.39 -19.72
N ASN A 49 4.94 -18.87 -20.07
CA ASN A 49 3.74 -18.04 -20.20
C ASN A 49 3.11 -17.70 -18.84
N ALA A 50 3.29 -18.49 -17.78
CA ALA A 50 2.83 -18.14 -16.43
C ALA A 50 3.69 -17.02 -15.83
N ARG A 51 5.02 -17.09 -15.99
CA ARG A 51 5.92 -16.02 -15.56
C ARG A 51 5.68 -14.73 -16.33
N THR A 52 5.49 -14.84 -17.65
CA THR A 52 5.13 -13.72 -18.54
C THR A 52 3.75 -13.14 -18.20
N ARG A 53 2.77 -14.00 -17.84
CA ARG A 53 1.45 -13.56 -17.33
C ARG A 53 1.60 -12.85 -15.99
N TYR A 54 2.35 -13.38 -15.04
CA TYR A 54 2.60 -12.75 -13.73
C TYR A 54 3.27 -11.37 -13.87
N THR A 55 4.33 -11.24 -14.67
CA THR A 55 4.98 -9.94 -14.90
C THR A 55 4.08 -8.95 -15.66
N LYS A 56 3.18 -9.44 -16.53
CA LYS A 56 2.15 -8.63 -17.20
C LYS A 56 1.02 -8.21 -16.24
N ILE A 57 0.76 -9.00 -15.20
CA ILE A 57 -0.30 -8.81 -14.21
C ILE A 57 0.13 -7.94 -13.02
N PHE A 58 1.42 -7.82 -12.67
CA PHE A 58 1.88 -7.13 -11.43
C PHE A 58 2.54 -5.74 -11.64
N GLY A 59 2.48 -5.15 -12.84
CA GLY A 59 2.97 -3.79 -13.13
C GLY A 59 1.97 -2.69 -12.75
N ALA A 60 2.14 -1.44 -13.22
CA ALA A 60 1.05 -0.44 -13.20
C ALA A 60 -0.22 -0.94 -13.94
N SER A 61 -0.06 -1.93 -14.83
CA SER A 61 -1.14 -2.70 -15.45
C SER A 61 -1.98 -3.51 -14.44
N ALA A 62 -1.42 -3.88 -13.29
CA ALA A 62 -2.09 -4.66 -12.24
C ALA A 62 -3.25 -3.89 -11.63
N ILE A 63 -2.91 -2.73 -11.08
CA ILE A 63 -3.82 -1.88 -10.32
C ILE A 63 -4.93 -1.36 -11.23
N ARG A 64 -4.56 -0.96 -12.45
CA ARG A 64 -5.49 -0.58 -13.50
C ARG A 64 -6.53 -1.67 -13.76
N ARG A 65 -6.09 -2.92 -13.96
CA ARG A 65 -7.00 -4.06 -14.21
C ARG A 65 -7.90 -4.35 -13.02
N LEU A 66 -7.40 -4.29 -11.79
CA LEU A 66 -8.21 -4.50 -10.59
C LEU A 66 -9.33 -3.46 -10.46
N ILE A 67 -9.03 -2.21 -10.82
CA ILE A 67 -10.00 -1.11 -10.79
C ILE A 67 -11.01 -1.25 -11.95
N GLU A 68 -10.53 -1.42 -13.18
CA GLU A 68 -11.37 -1.53 -14.38
C GLU A 68 -12.27 -2.77 -14.35
N ASN A 69 -11.79 -3.92 -13.84
CA ASN A 69 -12.61 -5.12 -13.69
C ASN A 69 -13.78 -4.94 -12.73
N ASN A 70 -13.67 -4.02 -11.78
CA ASN A 70 -14.74 -3.66 -10.85
C ASN A 70 -15.69 -2.59 -11.41
N GLY A 71 -15.56 -2.23 -12.69
CA GLY A 71 -16.43 -1.27 -13.37
C GLY A 71 -16.07 0.19 -13.11
N TYR A 72 -14.92 0.47 -12.52
CA TYR A 72 -14.43 1.83 -12.27
C TYR A 72 -13.42 2.27 -13.33
N GLY A 73 -13.32 3.57 -13.59
CA GLY A 73 -12.25 4.16 -14.37
C GLY A 73 -10.95 4.27 -13.58
N TYR A 74 -9.82 4.35 -14.28
CA TYR A 74 -8.49 4.44 -13.69
C TYR A 74 -7.73 5.65 -14.26
N GLU A 75 -7.18 6.46 -13.36
CA GLU A 75 -6.24 7.53 -13.71
C GLU A 75 -4.95 7.37 -12.89
N ASN A 76 -3.82 7.72 -13.49
CA ASN A 76 -2.51 7.68 -12.85
C ASN A 76 -1.85 9.06 -12.89
N TYR A 77 -1.27 9.44 -11.76
CA TYR A 77 -0.64 10.73 -11.57
C TYR A 77 0.74 10.56 -10.94
N THR A 78 1.64 11.46 -11.29
CA THR A 78 2.95 11.56 -10.66
C THR A 78 3.09 12.91 -9.98
N VAL A 79 3.56 12.91 -8.75
CA VAL A 79 3.72 14.11 -7.93
C VAL A 79 5.17 14.21 -7.50
N THR A 80 5.76 15.37 -7.73
CA THR A 80 7.13 15.64 -7.28
C THR A 80 7.05 16.37 -5.95
N THR A 81 7.72 15.82 -4.92
CA THR A 81 7.82 16.44 -3.61
C THR A 81 8.84 17.57 -3.62
N GLU A 82 8.76 18.49 -2.66
CA GLU A 82 9.72 19.59 -2.51
C GLU A 82 11.17 19.10 -2.40
N ASP A 83 11.36 17.94 -1.75
CA ASP A 83 12.67 17.31 -1.58
C ASP A 83 13.07 16.42 -2.76
N GLY A 84 12.33 16.43 -3.88
CA GLY A 84 12.73 15.86 -5.16
C GLY A 84 12.29 14.42 -5.42
N TYR A 85 11.48 13.80 -4.56
CA TYR A 85 10.96 12.45 -4.81
C TYR A 85 9.78 12.49 -5.76
N ILE A 86 9.71 11.52 -6.66
CA ILE A 86 8.61 11.41 -7.63
C ILE A 86 7.72 10.25 -7.18
N LEU A 87 6.54 10.60 -6.71
CA LEU A 87 5.57 9.68 -6.14
C LEU A 87 4.48 9.34 -7.14
N ASN A 88 4.01 8.10 -7.07
CA ASN A 88 2.90 7.58 -7.86
C ASN A 88 1.59 7.72 -7.07
N LEU A 89 0.55 8.21 -7.73
CA LEU A 89 -0.81 8.24 -7.23
C LEU A 89 -1.73 7.58 -8.26
N ASN A 90 -2.58 6.69 -7.77
CA ASN A 90 -3.60 6.03 -8.58
C ASN A 90 -4.97 6.54 -8.14
N ARG A 91 -5.84 6.91 -9.06
CA ARG A 91 -7.18 7.41 -8.74
C ARG A 91 -8.23 6.46 -9.31
N ILE A 92 -9.25 6.19 -8.50
CA ILE A 92 -10.42 5.41 -8.91
C ILE A 92 -11.49 6.39 -9.34
N VAL A 93 -11.88 6.33 -10.62
CA VAL A 93 -12.89 7.22 -11.20
C VAL A 93 -14.23 6.50 -11.21
N ASN A 94 -15.22 7.04 -10.50
CA ASN A 94 -16.57 6.52 -10.57
C ASN A 94 -17.27 6.99 -11.86
N PRO A 95 -17.66 6.09 -12.79
CA PRO A 95 -18.27 6.48 -14.07
C PRO A 95 -19.71 7.01 -13.93
N ILE A 96 -20.36 6.75 -12.78
CA ILE A 96 -21.72 7.19 -12.48
C ILE A 96 -21.72 8.68 -12.07
N VAL A 97 -20.63 9.15 -11.49
CA VAL A 97 -20.44 10.54 -11.08
C VAL A 97 -20.17 11.40 -12.33
N LYS A 98 -21.24 11.80 -13.01
CA LYS A 98 -21.21 12.76 -14.12
C LYS A 98 -21.46 14.18 -13.58
N ASN A 99 -20.80 15.18 -14.16
CA ASN A 99 -21.00 16.63 -13.90
C ASN A 99 -20.13 17.28 -12.82
N GLY A 100 -18.83 16.98 -12.77
CA GLY A 100 -17.85 17.82 -12.05
C GLY A 100 -17.93 17.79 -10.52
N ASN A 101 -18.99 17.23 -9.94
CA ASN A 101 -19.12 17.02 -8.51
C ASN A 101 -18.39 15.73 -8.13
N ARG A 102 -17.08 15.83 -7.93
CA ARG A 102 -16.16 14.68 -7.81
C ARG A 102 -16.31 13.89 -6.49
N GLY A 103 -17.17 14.33 -5.57
CA GLY A 103 -17.28 13.72 -4.23
C GLY A 103 -16.22 14.26 -3.27
N TYR A 104 -16.28 13.81 -2.01
CA TYR A 104 -15.28 14.20 -1.01
C TYR A 104 -13.96 13.45 -1.26
N PRO A 105 -12.81 14.14 -1.28
CA PRO A 105 -11.51 13.53 -1.50
C PRO A 105 -11.08 12.58 -0.38
N LEU A 106 -10.64 11.37 -0.75
CA LEU A 106 -10.18 10.35 0.19
C LEU A 106 -8.86 9.73 -0.26
N LEU A 107 -7.79 10.00 0.50
CA LEU A 107 -6.46 9.50 0.22
C LEU A 107 -6.13 8.28 1.08
N LEU A 108 -5.99 7.13 0.43
CA LEU A 108 -5.56 5.86 1.00
C LEU A 108 -4.05 5.69 0.85
N LEU A 109 -3.34 5.69 1.98
CA LEU A 109 -1.88 5.58 2.02
C LEU A 109 -1.45 4.18 2.44
N ASN A 110 -0.47 3.62 1.73
CA ASN A 110 0.06 2.32 2.07
C ASN A 110 0.77 2.32 3.44
N GLY A 111 0.74 1.17 4.12
CA GLY A 111 1.49 0.92 5.35
C GLY A 111 2.97 0.64 5.11
N TYR A 112 3.68 0.36 6.22
CA TYR A 112 5.10 0.01 6.23
C TYR A 112 5.37 -1.22 5.36
N LEU A 113 6.33 -1.13 4.43
CA LEU A 113 6.67 -2.20 3.47
C LEU A 113 5.52 -2.64 2.55
N MET A 114 4.49 -1.82 2.38
CA MET A 114 3.37 -2.09 1.47
C MET A 114 3.41 -1.18 0.23
N HIS A 115 2.49 -1.44 -0.70
CA HIS A 115 2.21 -0.59 -1.86
C HIS A 115 0.71 -0.23 -1.87
N SER A 116 0.33 0.76 -2.66
CA SER A 116 -1.07 1.23 -2.80
C SER A 116 -2.07 0.13 -3.18
N GLU A 117 -1.61 -0.94 -3.84
CA GLU A 117 -2.40 -2.14 -4.17
C GLU A 117 -2.95 -2.88 -2.95
N ALA A 118 -2.39 -2.64 -1.76
CA ALA A 118 -2.89 -3.22 -0.52
C ALA A 118 -4.38 -2.93 -0.28
N TRP A 119 -4.87 -1.80 -0.79
CA TRP A 119 -6.27 -1.39 -0.70
C TRP A 119 -7.17 -2.08 -1.72
N LEU A 120 -6.60 -2.87 -2.63
CA LEU A 120 -7.28 -3.53 -3.74
C LEU A 120 -7.14 -5.07 -3.70
N ILE A 121 -6.73 -5.64 -2.57
CA ILE A 121 -6.47 -7.09 -2.44
C ILE A 121 -7.74 -7.91 -2.64
N GLN A 122 -8.89 -7.39 -2.20
CA GLN A 122 -10.17 -8.06 -2.38
C GLN A 122 -10.64 -7.88 -3.83
N GLU A 123 -10.85 -8.99 -4.53
CA GLU A 123 -11.28 -8.97 -5.92
C GLU A 123 -12.69 -8.39 -6.09
N ARG A 124 -13.60 -8.71 -5.15
CA ARG A 124 -15.00 -8.28 -5.23
C ARG A 124 -15.17 -6.83 -4.76
N ALA A 125 -15.83 -6.02 -5.58
CA ALA A 125 -16.11 -4.60 -5.28
C ALA A 125 -16.84 -4.36 -3.94
N ASP A 126 -17.71 -5.28 -3.50
CA ASP A 126 -18.49 -5.15 -2.27
C ASP A 126 -17.68 -5.33 -0.98
N THR A 127 -16.49 -5.92 -1.08
CA THR A 127 -15.59 -6.17 0.06
C THR A 127 -14.26 -5.41 -0.05
N ASN A 128 -14.02 -4.78 -1.19
CA ASN A 128 -12.84 -3.98 -1.46
C ASN A 128 -13.06 -2.55 -0.99
N ILE A 129 -12.34 -2.12 0.04
CA ILE A 129 -12.56 -0.83 0.70
C ILE A 129 -12.47 0.36 -0.26
N ALA A 130 -11.52 0.34 -1.20
CA ALA A 130 -11.36 1.42 -2.17
C ALA A 130 -12.53 1.47 -3.16
N ALA A 131 -13.02 0.31 -3.61
CA ALA A 131 -14.19 0.21 -4.48
C ALA A 131 -15.49 0.58 -3.74
N VAL A 132 -15.66 0.14 -2.49
CA VAL A 132 -16.83 0.49 -1.66
C VAL A 132 -16.94 2.00 -1.49
N TRP A 133 -15.85 2.67 -1.14
CA TRP A 133 -15.86 4.13 -0.98
C TRP A 133 -16.08 4.87 -2.31
N ALA A 134 -15.50 4.39 -3.41
CA ALA A 134 -15.78 4.95 -4.72
C ALA A 134 -17.28 4.78 -5.08
N GLY A 135 -17.88 3.63 -4.78
CA GLY A 135 -19.31 3.35 -4.97
C GLY A 135 -20.24 4.22 -4.11
N LEU A 136 -19.79 4.61 -2.91
CA LEU A 136 -20.48 5.57 -2.05
C LEU A 136 -20.33 7.04 -2.51
N GLY A 137 -19.57 7.29 -3.58
CA GLY A 137 -19.41 8.63 -4.16
C GLY A 137 -18.25 9.44 -3.61
N TYR A 138 -17.28 8.82 -2.94
CA TYR A 138 -16.01 9.48 -2.58
C TYR A 138 -15.06 9.54 -3.78
N ASP A 139 -14.22 10.58 -3.82
CA ASP A 139 -13.10 10.67 -4.78
C ASP A 139 -11.90 9.93 -4.20
N VAL A 140 -11.71 8.67 -4.60
CA VAL A 140 -10.72 7.78 -3.96
C VAL A 140 -9.37 7.83 -4.68
N TRP A 141 -8.33 8.13 -3.91
CA TRP A 141 -6.93 8.20 -4.33
C TRP A 141 -6.10 7.20 -3.54
N LEU A 142 -5.20 6.48 -4.22
CA LEU A 142 -4.28 5.52 -3.65
C LEU A 142 -2.86 6.04 -3.83
N GLY A 143 -2.23 6.43 -2.72
CA GLY A 143 -0.89 7.01 -2.72
C GLY A 143 0.19 5.99 -2.41
N ASP A 144 1.24 5.98 -3.23
CA ASP A 144 2.46 5.21 -2.99
C ASP A 144 3.52 6.07 -2.30
N GLN A 145 4.03 5.59 -1.17
CA GLN A 145 5.13 6.25 -0.45
C GLN A 145 6.48 6.13 -1.17
N ARG A 146 7.38 7.08 -0.95
CA ARG A 146 8.76 7.07 -1.46
C ARG A 146 9.47 5.74 -1.19
N GLY A 147 10.27 5.27 -2.15
CA GLY A 147 11.04 4.03 -2.04
C GLY A 147 10.25 2.74 -2.33
N THR A 148 8.90 2.82 -2.38
CA THR A 148 8.05 1.75 -2.92
C THR A 148 8.33 1.53 -4.40
N MET A 149 7.97 0.36 -4.94
CA MET A 149 8.26 -0.03 -6.32
C MET A 149 7.84 1.03 -7.36
N ARG A 150 6.70 1.70 -7.16
CA ARG A 150 6.13 2.69 -8.10
C ARG A 150 6.56 4.14 -7.80
N SER A 151 7.05 4.40 -6.59
CA SER A 151 7.58 5.71 -6.15
C SER A 151 9.08 5.64 -5.85
N ARG A 152 9.82 4.87 -6.66
CA ARG A 152 11.28 4.67 -6.53
C ARG A 152 12.10 5.66 -7.38
N ARG A 153 11.56 6.85 -7.63
CA ARG A 153 12.18 7.86 -8.51
C ARG A 153 12.47 9.14 -7.74
N HIS A 154 13.49 9.86 -8.17
CA HIS A 154 13.89 11.15 -7.63
C HIS A 154 14.52 12.01 -8.72
N VAL A 155 14.40 13.34 -8.62
CA VAL A 155 14.88 14.28 -9.65
C VAL A 155 16.41 14.22 -9.80
N ASN A 156 17.13 14.22 -8.68
CA ASN A 156 18.60 14.33 -8.65
C ASN A 156 19.34 13.09 -8.08
N LEU A 157 18.63 12.06 -7.61
CA LEU A 157 19.22 10.95 -6.86
C LEU A 157 18.73 9.62 -7.44
N THR A 158 19.56 8.60 -7.30
CA THR A 158 19.24 7.22 -7.66
C THR A 158 19.11 6.37 -6.40
N THR A 159 18.57 5.16 -6.53
CA THR A 159 18.46 4.22 -5.41
C THR A 159 19.79 3.72 -4.88
N ASP A 160 20.88 3.92 -5.64
CA ASP A 160 22.22 3.52 -5.24
C ASP A 160 22.86 4.58 -4.33
N ASP A 161 22.33 5.81 -4.35
CA ASP A 161 22.78 6.88 -3.48
C ASP A 161 22.27 6.67 -2.05
N LYS A 162 23.17 6.61 -1.07
CA LYS A 162 22.78 6.51 0.36
C LYS A 162 21.83 7.63 0.78
N LYS A 163 22.00 8.83 0.21
CA LYS A 163 21.17 10.02 0.46
C LYS A 163 19.72 9.84 -0.02
N TYR A 164 19.48 8.98 -1.01
CA TYR A 164 18.12 8.64 -1.45
C TYR A 164 17.33 7.92 -0.36
N TRP A 165 17.98 7.21 0.55
CA TRP A 165 17.32 6.48 1.64
C TRP A 165 17.28 7.26 2.95
N ASP A 166 17.75 8.51 2.95
CA ASP A 166 17.78 9.38 4.13
C ASP A 166 16.44 10.09 4.37
N PHE A 167 15.39 9.29 4.59
CA PHE A 167 14.06 9.75 4.97
C PHE A 167 13.48 8.90 6.09
N SER A 168 12.77 9.52 7.03
CA SER A 168 12.07 8.80 8.10
C SER A 168 10.58 8.58 7.75
N TYR A 169 10.10 7.36 7.99
CA TYR A 169 8.72 6.95 7.70
C TYR A 169 7.68 7.84 8.38
N PHE A 170 7.92 8.26 9.62
CA PHE A 170 6.89 8.84 10.48
C PHE A 170 6.74 10.36 10.34
N CYS A 171 7.80 11.10 10.02
CA CYS A 171 7.80 12.57 10.19
C CYS A 171 7.71 13.35 8.87
N LYS A 172 8.18 12.80 7.73
CA LYS A 172 8.20 13.52 6.45
C LYS A 172 7.08 13.15 5.49
N ILE A 173 6.55 11.93 5.57
CA ILE A 173 5.58 11.41 4.58
C ILE A 173 4.24 12.15 4.64
N LEU A 174 3.69 12.41 5.83
CA LEU A 174 2.32 12.93 5.95
C LEU A 174 2.19 14.46 5.85
N ARG A 175 3.18 15.23 6.34
CA ARG A 175 2.97 16.67 6.56
C ARG A 175 3.37 17.58 5.40
N ARG A 176 4.31 17.17 4.54
CA ARG A 176 4.85 18.00 3.43
C ARG A 176 4.66 17.42 2.03
N THR A 177 4.41 16.12 1.95
CA THR A 177 4.23 15.42 0.67
C THR A 177 2.87 15.70 0.05
N TYR A 178 1.83 15.83 0.89
CA TYR A 178 0.46 15.89 0.41
C TYR A 178 -0.06 17.31 0.22
N THR A 179 0.61 18.33 0.81
CA THR A 179 0.32 19.76 0.60
C THR A 179 0.42 20.21 -0.85
N THR A 180 1.14 19.48 -1.69
CA THR A 180 1.28 19.77 -3.13
C THR A 180 0.36 18.91 -4.02
N LEU A 181 -0.44 18.01 -3.44
CA LEU A 181 -1.39 17.24 -4.22
C LEU A 181 -2.51 18.15 -4.75
N PRO A 182 -2.98 17.94 -6.00
CA PRO A 182 -4.15 18.63 -6.54
C PRO A 182 -5.39 18.52 -5.63
N ILE A 183 -5.50 17.41 -4.88
CA ILE A 183 -6.55 17.13 -3.91
C ILE A 183 -6.62 18.15 -2.76
N LEU A 184 -5.46 18.67 -2.31
CA LEU A 184 -5.38 19.64 -1.22
C LEU A 184 -5.49 21.10 -1.71
N GLN A 185 -5.32 21.36 -3.01
CA GLN A 185 -5.64 22.68 -3.58
C GLN A 185 -7.15 22.96 -3.50
N SER A 186 -8.00 21.94 -3.74
CA SER A 186 -9.45 22.06 -3.52
C SER A 186 -9.83 22.18 -2.05
N GLU A 187 -9.17 21.44 -1.14
CA GLU A 187 -9.46 21.55 0.30
C GLU A 187 -8.98 22.86 0.91
N GLN A 188 -7.84 23.41 0.49
CA GLN A 188 -7.39 24.75 0.92
C GLN A 188 -8.40 25.82 0.51
N GLN A 189 -9.02 25.71 -0.67
CA GLN A 189 -10.07 26.64 -1.11
C GLN A 189 -11.35 26.53 -0.26
N VAL A 190 -11.73 25.32 0.16
CA VAL A 190 -12.87 25.06 1.06
C VAL A 190 -12.58 25.54 2.48
N TYR A 191 -11.40 25.27 3.00
CA TYR A 191 -10.97 25.68 4.34
C TYR A 191 -10.85 27.22 4.46
N GLN A 192 -10.42 27.91 3.41
CA GLN A 192 -10.41 29.38 3.36
C GLN A 192 -11.83 29.98 3.24
N LYS A 193 -12.73 29.36 2.45
CA LYS A 193 -14.15 29.76 2.40
C LYS A 193 -14.85 29.63 3.76
N LEU A 194 -14.55 28.60 4.53
CA LEU A 194 -15.14 28.37 5.87
C LEU A 194 -14.59 29.30 6.96
N LYS A 195 -13.43 29.93 6.76
CA LYS A 195 -12.90 30.96 7.68
C LYS A 195 -13.49 32.35 7.46
N THR A 196 -14.21 32.55 6.36
CA THR A 196 -14.76 33.85 5.94
C THR A 196 -16.27 33.95 6.20
N ILE A 197 -16.88 32.89 6.73
CA ILE A 197 -18.27 32.82 7.22
C ILE A 197 -18.20 32.82 8.75
#